data_AF-A0A944G0E3-F1
#
_entry.id   AF-A0A944G0E3-F1
#
_cell.length_a   1.000
_cell.length_b   1.000
_cell.length_c   1.000
_cell.angle_alpha   90.00
_cell.angle_beta   90.00
_cell.angle_gamma   90.00
#
_symmetry.space_group_name_H-M   'P 1'
#
loop_
_entity.id
_entity.type
_entity.pdbx_description
1 polymer ?
#
loop_
_entity_poly.entity_id
_entity_poly.type
_entity_poly.pdbx_seq_one_letter_code
_entity_poly.pdbx_strand_id
1 'polypeptide(L)'
;MLKILSIFNKRKFSQENQKAAEDSMKSLRDRMNTLNQKAFNLSENYPQQRKEIEECNNILNSIEPSSSVRAGKFEQQIAVAITKVSTVCDQVFTTKDEKKLNSEIKLLTRAIRERQNADITVQEE
;
A
#
# COMPACT_ATOMS: atom_id res chain seq x y z
N MET A 1 17.13 -15.74 -37.13
CA MET A 1 17.68 -14.64 -36.29
C MET A 1 16.59 -13.75 -35.66
N LEU A 2 15.60 -13.25 -36.41
CA LEU A 2 14.56 -12.32 -35.90
C LEU A 2 13.70 -12.87 -34.73
N LYS A 3 13.32 -14.16 -34.74
CA LYS A 3 12.49 -14.76 -33.68
C LYS A 3 13.19 -14.80 -32.31
N ILE A 4 14.51 -15.03 -32.29
CA ILE A 4 15.31 -15.12 -31.06
C ILE A 4 15.45 -13.74 -30.41
N LEU A 5 15.71 -12.68 -31.20
CA LEU A 5 15.72 -11.30 -30.72
C LEU A 5 14.35 -10.88 -30.15
N SER A 6 13.24 -11.26 -30.80
CA SER A 6 11.89 -10.96 -30.30
C SER A 6 11.61 -11.64 -28.94
N ILE A 7 12.02 -12.89 -28.77
CA ILE A 7 11.84 -13.63 -27.50
C ILE A 7 12.72 -13.03 -26.40
N PHE A 8 13.97 -12.67 -26.72
CA PHE A 8 14.89 -12.05 -25.78
C PHE A 8 14.35 -10.70 -25.28
N ASN A 9 13.86 -9.85 -26.19
CA ASN A 9 13.27 -8.55 -25.83
C ASN A 9 12.00 -8.71 -24.98
N LYS A 10 11.13 -9.67 -25.29
CA LYS A 10 9.93 -9.96 -24.48
C LYS A 10 10.29 -10.41 -23.06
N ARG A 11 11.30 -11.28 -22.91
CA ARG A 11 11.76 -11.74 -21.58
C ARG A 11 12.35 -10.60 -20.76
N LYS A 12 13.19 -9.76 -21.37
CA LYS A 12 13.79 -8.61 -20.70
C LYS A 12 12.73 -7.63 -20.20
N PHE A 13 11.75 -7.28 -21.04
CA PHE A 13 10.65 -6.40 -20.67
C PHE A 13 9.79 -6.97 -19.53
N SER A 14 9.51 -8.28 -19.56
CA SER A 14 8.78 -8.96 -18.49
C SER A 14 9.54 -8.92 -17.16
N GLN A 15 10.87 -9.05 -17.17
CA GLN A 15 11.71 -8.97 -15.97
C GLN A 15 11.77 -7.54 -15.40
N GLU A 16 11.87 -6.53 -16.26
CA GLU A 16 11.87 -5.13 -15.84
C GLU A 16 10.54 -4.72 -15.18
N ASN A 17 9.40 -5.17 -15.73
CA ASN A 17 8.09 -4.90 -15.15
C ASN A 17 7.89 -5.61 -13.80
N GLN A 18 8.37 -6.84 -13.66
CA GLN A 18 8.32 -7.58 -12.40
C GLN A 18 9.14 -6.88 -11.31
N LYS A 19 10.37 -6.47 -11.65
CA LYS A 19 11.24 -5.74 -10.74
C LYS A 19 10.64 -4.41 -10.30
N ALA A 20 10.05 -3.66 -11.23
CA ALA A 20 9.37 -2.40 -10.91
C ALA A 20 8.20 -2.61 -9.92
N ALA A 21 7.43 -3.69 -10.07
CA ALA A 21 6.37 -4.04 -9.13
C ALA A 21 6.91 -4.40 -7.75
N GLU A 22 8.00 -5.16 -7.69
CA GLU A 22 8.69 -5.50 -6.42
C GLU A 22 9.20 -4.24 -5.71
N ASP A 23 9.85 -3.34 -6.44
CA ASP A 23 10.38 -2.08 -5.91
C ASP A 23 9.24 -1.17 -5.41
N SER A 24 8.12 -1.11 -6.14
CA SER A 24 6.92 -0.37 -5.75
C SER A 24 6.31 -0.91 -4.44
N MET A 25 6.08 -2.22 -4.35
CA MET A 25 5.55 -2.84 -3.13
C MET A 25 6.50 -2.73 -1.95
N LYS A 26 7.82 -2.86 -2.18
CA LYS A 26 8.82 -2.62 -1.16
C LYS A 26 8.72 -1.19 -0.62
N SER A 27 8.65 -0.19 -1.50
CA SER A 27 8.48 1.22 -1.10
C SER A 27 7.21 1.44 -0.27
N LEU A 28 6.10 0.80 -0.64
CA LEU A 28 4.85 0.87 0.14
C LEU A 28 4.99 0.25 1.52
N ARG A 29 5.62 -0.93 1.62
CA ARG A 29 5.87 -1.59 2.91
C ARG A 29 6.76 -0.73 3.80
N ASP A 30 7.82 -0.13 3.25
CA ASP A 30 8.70 0.78 4.01
C ASP A 30 7.92 1.97 4.56
N ARG A 31 7.09 2.62 3.72
CA ARG A 31 6.24 3.76 4.14
C ARG A 31 5.20 3.35 5.18
N MET A 32 4.60 2.17 5.03
CA MET A 32 3.62 1.66 5.97
C MET A 32 4.27 1.30 7.31
N ASN A 33 5.48 0.74 7.30
CA ASN A 33 6.26 0.48 8.51
C ASN A 33 6.61 1.79 9.23
N THR A 34 6.99 2.85 8.51
CA THR A 34 7.18 4.18 9.11
C THR A 34 5.89 4.71 9.73
N LEU A 35 4.75 4.57 9.05
CA LEU A 35 3.45 4.95 9.63
C LEU A 35 3.11 4.12 10.87
N ASN A 36 3.40 2.83 10.86
CA ASN A 36 3.16 1.90 11.96
C ASN A 36 4.00 2.27 13.19
N GLN A 37 5.27 2.62 12.99
CA GLN A 37 6.15 3.14 14.05
C GLN A 37 5.64 4.46 14.61
N LYS A 38 5.22 5.38 13.75
CA LYS A 38 4.67 6.68 14.16
C LYS A 38 3.37 6.53 14.95
N ALA A 39 2.53 5.59 14.55
CA ALA A 39 1.29 5.26 15.25
C ALA A 39 1.55 4.65 16.63
N PHE A 40 2.78 4.26 16.99
CA PHE A 40 3.11 3.83 18.35
C PHE A 40 2.76 4.91 19.38
N ASN A 41 2.95 6.19 19.04
CA ASN A 41 2.59 7.32 19.91
C ASN A 41 1.08 7.46 20.11
N LEU A 42 0.26 6.87 19.22
CA LEU A 42 -1.19 6.83 19.37
C LEU A 42 -1.65 5.81 20.42
N SER A 43 -0.80 4.89 20.87
CA SER A 43 -1.19 3.78 21.76
C SER A 43 -1.83 4.24 23.08
N GLU A 44 -1.44 5.40 23.60
CA GLU A 44 -1.97 5.93 24.87
C GLU A 44 -3.32 6.65 24.69
N ASN A 45 -3.47 7.44 23.63
CA ASN A 45 -4.62 8.35 23.45
C ASN A 45 -5.65 7.84 22.43
N TYR A 46 -5.23 6.99 21.50
CA TYR A 46 -6.00 6.51 20.33
C TYR A 46 -5.69 5.03 20.05
N PRO A 47 -5.92 4.12 21.02
CA PRO A 47 -5.52 2.71 20.91
C PRO A 47 -6.24 1.95 19.80
N GLN A 48 -7.48 2.34 19.47
CA GLN A 48 -8.25 1.72 18.39
C GLN A 48 -7.64 2.06 17.02
N GLN A 49 -7.28 3.32 16.80
CA GLN A 49 -6.64 3.80 15.58
C GLN A 49 -5.28 3.15 15.37
N ARG A 50 -4.52 2.95 16.46
CA ARG A 50 -3.27 2.19 16.44
C ARG A 50 -3.48 0.77 15.90
N LYS A 51 -4.49 0.05 16.43
CA LYS A 51 -4.81 -1.32 16.00
C LYS A 51 -5.20 -1.37 14.52
N GLU A 52 -6.00 -0.43 14.05
CA GLU A 52 -6.43 -0.37 12.65
C GLU A 52 -5.24 -0.10 11.70
N ILE A 53 -4.31 0.77 12.09
CA ILE A 53 -3.06 0.99 11.33
C ILE A 53 -2.18 -0.27 11.32
N GLU A 54 -2.13 -1.00 12.43
CA GLU A 54 -1.40 -2.27 12.51
C GLU A 54 -2.03 -3.35 11.62
N GLU A 55 -3.35 -3.47 11.61
CA GLU A 55 -4.08 -4.36 10.71
C GLU A 55 -3.79 -4.01 9.24
N CYS A 56 -3.83 -2.72 8.88
CA CYS A 56 -3.45 -2.27 7.55
C CYS A 56 -2.02 -2.69 7.17
N ASN A 57 -1.07 -2.60 8.12
CA ASN A 57 0.31 -3.01 7.87
C ASN A 57 0.43 -4.52 7.63
N ASN A 58 -0.29 -5.32 8.41
CA ASN A 58 -0.31 -6.77 8.26
C ASN A 58 -0.92 -7.18 6.92
N ILE A 59 -2.04 -6.56 6.53
CA ILE A 59 -2.67 -6.83 5.23
C ILE A 59 -1.72 -6.43 4.09
N LEU A 60 -1.13 -5.23 4.12
CA LEU A 60 -0.23 -4.77 3.06
C LEU A 60 1.01 -5.67 2.90
N ASN A 61 1.55 -6.20 4.01
CA ASN A 61 2.68 -7.13 3.96
C ASN A 61 2.31 -8.50 3.37
N SER A 62 1.03 -8.88 3.40
CA SER A 62 0.53 -10.12 2.78
C SER A 62 0.27 -10.00 1.27
N ILE A 63 0.21 -8.78 0.72
CA ILE A 63 -0.03 -8.56 -0.72
C ILE A 63 1.24 -8.82 -1.51
N GLU A 64 1.14 -9.65 -2.56
CA GLU A 64 2.23 -9.93 -3.48
C GLU A 64 2.41 -8.81 -4.53
N PRO A 65 3.66 -8.54 -4.97
CA PRO A 65 3.90 -7.63 -6.08
C PRO A 65 3.23 -8.11 -7.38
N SER A 66 2.60 -7.18 -8.09
CA SER A 66 1.90 -7.46 -9.34
C SER A 66 2.33 -6.45 -10.39
N SER A 67 2.80 -6.94 -11.54
CA SER A 67 3.21 -6.11 -12.68
C SER A 67 2.04 -5.56 -13.50
N SER A 68 0.80 -5.78 -13.05
CA SER A 68 -0.39 -5.26 -13.72
C SER A 68 -0.52 -3.73 -13.56
N VAL A 69 -0.98 -3.06 -14.62
CA VAL A 69 -1.28 -1.61 -14.58
C VAL A 69 -2.33 -1.29 -13.52
N ARG A 70 -3.28 -2.22 -13.29
CA ARG A 70 -4.32 -2.09 -12.28
C ARG A 70 -3.72 -2.07 -10.87
N ALA A 71 -2.80 -2.99 -10.56
CA ALA A 71 -2.07 -3.01 -9.31
C ALA A 71 -1.30 -1.70 -9.08
N GLY A 72 -0.57 -1.21 -10.09
CA GLY A 72 0.16 0.05 -9.99
C GLY A 72 -0.72 1.26 -9.64
N LYS A 73 -1.96 1.33 -10.16
CA LYS A 73 -2.92 2.39 -9.80
C LYS A 73 -3.33 2.32 -8.33
N PHE A 74 -3.62 1.12 -7.83
CA PHE A 74 -3.97 0.93 -6.43
C PHE A 74 -2.79 1.21 -5.51
N GLU A 75 -1.58 0.81 -5.90
CA GLU A 75 -0.35 1.09 -5.16
C GLU A 75 -0.10 2.60 -5.02
N GLN A 76 -0.34 3.39 -6.07
CA GLN A 76 -0.33 4.86 -5.99
C GLN A 76 -1.39 5.42 -5.05
N GLN A 77 -2.60 4.86 -5.04
CA GLN A 77 -3.66 5.28 -4.13
C GLN A 77 -3.31 4.98 -2.67
N ILE A 78 -2.77 3.78 -2.39
CA ILE A 78 -2.26 3.40 -1.07
C ILE A 78 -1.16 4.36 -0.64
N ALA A 79 -0.20 4.65 -1.52
CA ALA A 79 0.86 5.62 -1.28
C ALA A 79 0.31 7.00 -0.83
N VAL A 80 -0.72 7.51 -1.50
CA VAL A 80 -1.36 8.78 -1.12
C VAL A 80 -2.08 8.66 0.23
N ALA A 81 -2.81 7.56 0.46
CA ALA A 81 -3.53 7.32 1.71
C ALA A 81 -2.59 7.21 2.92
N ILE A 82 -1.46 6.50 2.80
CA ILE A 82 -0.43 6.42 3.84
C ILE A 82 0.07 7.82 4.21
N THR A 83 0.34 8.68 3.22
CA THR A 83 0.77 10.06 3.48
C THR A 83 -0.29 10.84 4.24
N LYS A 84 -1.56 10.75 3.84
CA LYS A 84 -2.65 11.47 4.53
C LYS A 84 -2.81 11.02 5.98
N VAL A 85 -2.83 9.70 6.23
CA VAL A 85 -2.90 9.16 7.59
C VAL A 85 -1.68 9.61 8.40
N SER A 86 -0.48 9.53 7.83
CA SER A 86 0.75 10.01 8.49
C SER A 86 0.66 11.48 8.89
N THR A 87 0.14 12.36 8.02
CA THR A 87 -0.06 13.78 8.34
C THR A 87 -1.09 13.96 9.45
N VAL A 88 -2.21 13.24 9.42
CA VAL A 88 -3.25 13.38 10.45
C VAL A 88 -2.81 12.78 11.79
N CYS A 89 -1.97 11.73 11.79
CA CYS A 89 -1.33 11.21 13.00
C CYS A 89 -0.47 12.27 13.71
N ASP A 90 0.23 13.14 12.98
CA ASP A 90 0.95 14.27 13.61
C ASP A 90 -0.02 15.29 14.19
N GLN A 91 -1.06 15.62 13.42
CA GLN A 91 -1.97 16.70 13.74
C GLN A 91 -2.95 16.37 14.87
N VAL A 92 -3.27 15.09 15.10
CA VAL A 92 -4.31 14.70 16.07
C VAL A 92 -3.93 15.11 17.50
N PHE A 93 -2.64 15.20 17.83
CA PHE A 93 -2.18 15.63 19.15
C PHE A 93 -2.40 17.12 19.41
N THR A 94 -2.40 17.95 18.37
CA THR A 94 -2.64 19.40 18.48
C THR A 94 -4.11 19.75 18.25
N THR A 95 -4.70 19.17 17.22
CA THR A 95 -6.08 19.48 16.78
C THR A 95 -7.15 18.71 17.55
N LYS A 96 -6.79 17.58 18.18
CA LYS A 96 -7.72 16.63 18.82
C LYS A 96 -8.82 16.13 17.86
N ASP A 97 -8.60 16.19 16.55
CA ASP A 97 -9.57 15.78 15.53
C ASP A 97 -9.50 14.28 15.25
N GLU A 98 -10.01 13.49 16.20
CA GLU A 98 -10.10 12.03 16.07
C GLU A 98 -10.98 11.59 14.89
N LYS A 99 -12.03 12.37 14.56
CA LYS A 99 -12.93 12.05 13.45
C LYS A 99 -12.21 12.05 12.13
N LYS A 100 -11.35 13.05 11.90
CA LYS A 100 -10.51 13.13 10.72
C LYS A 100 -9.52 11.95 10.66
N LEU A 101 -8.87 11.63 11.78
CA LEU A 101 -7.97 10.47 11.86
C LEU A 101 -8.69 9.18 11.46
N ASN A 102 -9.87 8.92 12.05
CA ASN A 102 -10.70 7.76 11.72
C ASN A 102 -11.11 7.73 10.26
N SER A 103 -11.45 8.87 9.66
CA SER A 103 -11.86 8.93 8.26
C SER A 103 -10.70 8.58 7.31
N GLU A 104 -9.49 9.08 7.57
CA GLU A 104 -8.33 8.79 6.75
C GLU A 104 -7.85 7.34 6.92
N ILE A 105 -7.92 6.78 8.14
CA ILE A 105 -7.62 5.36 8.37
C ILE A 105 -8.60 4.48 7.57
N LYS A 106 -9.90 4.77 7.59
CA LYS A 106 -10.90 4.04 6.79
C LYS A 106 -10.61 4.09 5.29
N LEU A 107 -10.15 5.24 4.79
CA LEU A 107 -9.75 5.39 3.38
C LEU A 107 -8.51 4.55 3.06
N LEU A 108 -7.52 4.51 3.96
CA LEU A 108 -6.35 3.63 3.83
C LEU A 108 -6.75 2.16 3.83
N THR A 109 -7.57 1.72 4.78
CA THR A 109 -8.07 0.33 4.86
C THR A 109 -8.77 -0.05 3.56
N ARG A 110 -9.62 0.83 3.03
CA ARG A 110 -10.32 0.62 1.77
C ARG A 110 -9.34 0.46 0.60
N ALA A 111 -8.37 1.37 0.46
CA ALA A 111 -7.40 1.31 -0.63
C ALA A 111 -6.57 0.00 -0.61
N ILE A 112 -6.18 -0.46 0.59
CA ILE A 112 -5.44 -1.71 0.76
C ILE A 112 -6.32 -2.92 0.38
N ARG A 113 -7.59 -2.95 0.83
CA ARG A 113 -8.51 -4.04 0.49
C ARG A 113 -8.85 -4.08 -1.00
N GLU A 114 -8.99 -2.91 -1.64
CA GLU A 114 -9.19 -2.83 -3.09
C GLU A 114 -7.99 -3.42 -3.85
N ARG A 115 -6.75 -3.13 -3.41
CA ARG A 115 -5.53 -3.76 -3.96
C ARG A 115 -5.47 -5.26 -3.73
N GLN A 116 -5.83 -5.73 -2.54
CA GLN A 116 -5.85 -7.15 -2.19
C GLN A 116 -6.84 -7.92 -3.08
N ASN A 117 -8.02 -7.36 -3.29
CA ASN A 117 -9.07 -7.98 -4.12
C ASN A 117 -8.79 -7.87 -5.62
N ALA A 118 -7.92 -6.93 -6.04
CA ALA A 118 -7.59 -6.72 -7.44
C ALA A 118 -6.92 -7.93 -8.10
N ASP A 119 -6.21 -8.76 -7.33
CA ASP A 119 -5.55 -9.97 -7.82
C ASP A 119 -6.48 -11.20 -7.80
N ILE A 120 -7.51 -11.20 -6.94
CA ILE A 120 -8.52 -12.28 -6.89
C ILE A 120 -9.37 -12.29 -8.16
N THR A 121 -9.69 -11.10 -8.72
CA THR A 121 -10.56 -10.99 -9.91
C THR A 121 -9.89 -11.43 -11.22
N VAL A 122 -8.57 -11.67 -11.24
CA VAL A 122 -7.83 -12.02 -12.47
C VAL A 122 -7.70 -13.55 -12.65
N GLN A 123 -8.09 -14.34 -11.65
CA GLN A 123 -8.01 -15.82 -11.70
C GLN A 123 -9.28 -16.49 -12.26
N GLU A 124 -10.34 -15.73 -12.58
CA GLU A 124 -11.63 -16.26 -13.05
C GLU A 124 -11.92 -16.00 -14.55
N GLU A 125 -10.97 -15.44 -15.31
CA GLU A 125 -11.04 -15.28 -16.78
C GLU A 125 -10.01 -16.18 -17.49
#